data_AF-A0AAD9HY95-F1
#
_entry.id   AF-A0AAD9HY95-F1
#
_cell.length_a   1.000
_cell.length_b   1.000
_cell.length_c   1.000
_cell.angle_alpha   90.00
_cell.angle_beta   90.00
_cell.angle_gamma   90.00
#
_symmetry.space_group_name_H-M   'P 1'
#
loop_
_entity.id
_entity.type
_entity.pdbx_description
1 polymer ?
#
loop_
_entity_poly.entity_id
_entity_poly.type
_entity_poly.pdbx_seq_one_letter_code
_entity_poly.pdbx_strand_id
1 'polypeptide(L)'
;MVASELKTARLNLQFLPILEDRAIEPAVLRKALKKRFQDNLDQNLEGQKMAMDSPVQFLDWIYANEPVRWNRVRTGVNYLAGLPEDKTEILILLLNSGFDLKSQKFVRDEAFNLQKSKCEQLKTKFGVRIPCSAHVLMVVDFWGVLEEDEVHLGFSSKFQTDDAEFEDTMLHGIDVLVGRSPAHFASDIQRVKAVFKPELRTLKDCIVFSRKGDVPLADKLSGGDYDGDKAWVCWDPALVSNFDNAEVPDLARFDLVVSKYTKKDKTKYRELGNGTFHELIRKGFQFNMKHSILGAATEFKEAYLYHSLQTASSEAANLLSTLLGNLVDQSKQGIMFTWGDWLLLADYLKFEVGLPKIEEFLKNVYQSLESDVQGCRDADLEEYFKDFEVKARNSRPCARVLDKLRKDIDAVRKDWTRATAGGNDKKAKGTEWRAKVGPVYQKWCSIVPSVEMTPGKMRPATMLTQDFLPGDLHSQWALLRASTAYKYHKSNFVWHMAGRHLAEIKARMVSARAGGAPVLLVPELYAAATVDKKYVRLWAATRHEGKSLPDSGGPGGEDGEDYDDDDDDDDDDDELFGDEDTIVYHDEDGYAGP
;
A
#
# COMPACT_ATOMS: atom_id res chain seq x y z
N MET A 1 -11.90 17.20 -10.02
CA MET A 1 -11.06 17.11 -8.81
C MET A 1 -11.63 18.08 -7.78
N VAL A 2 -11.69 17.72 -6.49
CA VAL A 2 -12.16 18.60 -5.40
C VAL A 2 -11.01 18.72 -4.40
N ALA A 3 -10.78 19.90 -3.84
CA ALA A 3 -9.81 20.07 -2.78
C ALA A 3 -10.30 19.35 -1.50
N SER A 4 -9.44 18.53 -0.90
CA SER A 4 -9.69 17.76 0.31
C SER A 4 -8.68 18.13 1.40
N GLU A 5 -8.98 17.72 2.63
CA GLU A 5 -8.13 18.01 3.79
C GLU A 5 -6.69 17.50 3.57
N LEU A 6 -5.72 18.41 3.76
CA LEU A 6 -4.32 18.14 3.45
C LEU A 6 -3.66 17.23 4.50
N LYS A 7 -2.80 16.33 4.01
CA LYS A 7 -2.01 15.40 4.84
C LYS A 7 -0.52 15.53 4.56
N THR A 8 0.26 15.08 5.53
CA THR A 8 1.72 15.02 5.42
C THR A 8 2.17 14.22 4.21
N ALA A 9 2.89 14.87 3.29
CA ALA A 9 3.41 14.25 2.09
C ALA A 9 4.67 13.40 2.33
N ARG A 10 4.91 12.47 1.40
CA ARG A 10 6.18 11.76 1.26
C ARG A 10 7.03 12.51 0.25
N LEU A 11 8.32 12.63 0.53
CA LEU A 11 9.27 13.19 -0.43
C LEU A 11 9.46 12.19 -1.56
N ASN A 12 9.11 12.61 -2.78
CA ASN A 12 9.39 11.85 -3.98
C ASN A 12 10.91 11.76 -4.19
N LEU A 13 11.41 10.56 -4.47
CA LEU A 13 12.83 10.29 -4.71
C LEU A 13 13.43 11.17 -5.81
N GLN A 14 12.65 11.51 -6.83
CA GLN A 14 13.07 12.36 -7.95
C GLN A 14 13.47 13.77 -7.50
N PHE A 15 12.99 14.23 -6.34
CA PHE A 15 13.36 15.54 -5.81
C PHE A 15 14.74 15.53 -5.16
N LEU A 16 15.25 14.38 -4.71
CA LEU A 16 16.53 14.31 -3.99
C LEU A 16 17.72 14.86 -4.78
N PRO A 17 17.94 14.49 -6.06
CA PRO A 17 19.05 15.03 -6.84
C PRO A 17 18.95 16.55 -7.02
N ILE A 18 17.74 17.09 -7.15
CA ILE A 18 17.50 18.53 -7.30
C ILE A 18 17.76 19.25 -5.98
N LEU A 19 17.19 18.76 -4.87
CA LEU A 19 17.42 19.32 -3.53
C LEU A 19 18.90 19.34 -3.18
N GLU A 20 19.64 18.29 -3.53
CA GLU A 20 21.08 18.20 -3.29
C GLU A 20 21.90 19.13 -4.19
N ASP A 21 21.56 19.24 -5.48
CA ASP A 21 22.19 20.16 -6.43
C ASP A 21 21.93 21.64 -6.08
N ARG A 22 20.80 21.94 -5.44
CA ARG A 22 20.40 23.29 -4.99
C ARG A 22 20.67 23.55 -3.52
N ALA A 23 21.30 22.61 -2.81
CA ALA A 23 21.67 22.81 -1.43
C ALA A 23 22.83 23.80 -1.31
N ILE A 24 22.67 24.84 -0.51
CA ILE A 24 23.76 25.77 -0.13
C ILE A 24 24.87 24.97 0.56
N GLU A 25 24.49 24.09 1.49
CA GLU A 25 25.38 23.12 2.13
C GLU A 25 24.84 21.68 1.98
N PRO A 26 25.29 20.91 0.97
CA PRO A 26 24.79 19.54 0.72
C PRO A 26 24.96 18.59 1.91
N ALA A 27 26.01 18.77 2.72
CA ALA A 27 26.22 17.97 3.93
C ALA A 27 25.15 18.21 5.00
N VAL A 28 24.65 19.45 5.12
CA VAL A 28 23.57 19.82 6.04
C VAL A 28 22.25 19.21 5.56
N LEU A 29 21.96 19.28 4.26
CA LEU A 29 20.79 18.62 3.66
C LEU A 29 20.79 17.10 3.94
N ARG A 30 21.89 16.41 3.62
CA ARG A 30 22.01 14.96 3.86
C ARG A 30 21.80 14.61 5.34
N LYS A 31 22.33 15.43 6.25
CA LYS A 31 22.13 15.25 7.69
C LYS A 31 20.67 15.45 8.09
N ALA A 32 19.99 16.46 7.55
CA ALA A 32 18.58 16.72 7.82
C ALA A 32 17.69 15.58 7.31
N LEU A 33 17.85 15.17 6.05
CA LEU A 33 17.12 14.06 5.44
C LEU A 33 17.37 12.73 6.17
N LYS A 34 18.64 12.45 6.52
CA LYS A 34 18.98 11.27 7.32
C LYS A 34 18.28 11.30 8.68
N LYS A 35 18.29 12.44 9.37
CA LYS A 35 17.59 12.60 10.66
C LYS A 35 16.09 12.34 10.48
N ARG A 36 15.42 12.98 9.51
CA ARG A 36 13.98 12.77 9.26
C ARG A 36 13.65 11.31 8.92
N PHE A 37 14.49 10.64 8.13
CA PHE A 37 14.34 9.22 7.85
C PHE A 37 14.51 8.34 9.10
N GLN A 38 15.53 8.62 9.93
CA GLN A 38 15.75 7.90 11.19
C GLN A 38 14.60 8.12 12.15
N ASP A 39 14.16 9.36 12.34
CA ASP A 39 13.04 9.71 13.22
C ASP A 39 11.75 9.00 12.76
N ASN A 40 11.46 8.98 11.44
CA ASN A 40 10.30 8.27 10.90
C ASN A 40 10.40 6.74 11.11
N LEU A 41 11.58 6.17 10.87
CA LEU A 41 11.80 4.74 11.05
C LEU A 41 11.70 4.34 12.53
N ASP A 42 12.30 5.12 13.42
CA ASP A 42 12.29 4.91 14.86
C ASP A 42 10.87 5.08 15.41
N GLN A 43 10.13 6.11 15.01
CA GLN A 43 8.72 6.30 15.40
C GLN A 43 7.85 5.12 14.95
N ASN A 44 8.04 4.63 13.72
CA ASN A 44 7.30 3.48 13.20
C ASN A 44 7.64 2.18 13.93
N LEU A 45 8.93 1.90 14.15
CA LEU A 45 9.39 0.67 14.81
C LEU A 45 9.11 0.68 16.30
N GLU A 46 9.38 1.78 16.99
CA GLU A 46 9.12 1.93 18.42
C GLU A 46 7.62 1.99 18.68
N GLY A 47 6.86 2.73 17.88
CA GLY A 47 5.39 2.75 17.95
C GLY A 47 4.78 1.37 17.79
N GLN A 48 5.26 0.58 16.81
CA GLN A 48 4.83 -0.81 16.66
C GLN A 48 5.22 -1.65 17.88
N LYS A 49 6.49 -1.59 18.31
CA LYS A 49 7.01 -2.37 19.43
C LYS A 49 6.25 -2.10 20.72
N MET A 50 5.93 -0.82 21.00
CA MET A 50 5.08 -0.43 22.13
C MET A 50 3.67 -0.97 21.96
N ALA A 51 3.08 -0.89 20.77
CA ALA A 51 1.74 -1.40 20.51
C ALA A 51 1.65 -2.93 20.68
N MET A 52 2.72 -3.68 20.39
CA MET A 52 2.79 -5.14 20.58
C MET A 52 2.64 -5.57 22.04
N ASP A 53 2.72 -4.65 23.02
CA ASP A 53 2.58 -4.98 24.42
C ASP A 53 1.16 -5.38 24.84
N SER A 54 0.15 -4.96 24.08
CA SER A 54 -1.27 -5.24 24.30
C SER A 54 -2.00 -5.51 23.00
N PRO A 55 -2.85 -6.55 22.90
CA PRO A 55 -3.67 -6.79 21.72
C PRO A 55 -4.53 -5.59 21.31
N VAL A 56 -5.03 -4.82 22.28
CA VAL A 56 -5.88 -3.64 22.04
C VAL A 56 -5.08 -2.51 21.41
N GLN A 57 -3.86 -2.26 21.89
CA GLN A 57 -2.98 -1.23 21.32
C GLN A 57 -2.44 -1.64 19.96
N PHE A 58 -2.11 -2.92 19.77
CA PHE A 58 -1.65 -3.41 18.47
C PHE A 58 -2.76 -3.36 17.40
N LEU A 59 -4.01 -3.63 17.78
CA LEU A 59 -5.15 -3.41 16.88
C LEU A 59 -5.29 -1.94 16.48
N ASP A 60 -5.19 -1.00 17.43
CA ASP A 60 -5.21 0.44 17.12
C ASP A 60 -4.07 0.83 16.17
N TRP A 61 -2.86 0.32 16.43
CA TRP A 61 -1.70 0.51 15.55
C TRP A 61 -1.95 -0.02 14.13
N ILE A 62 -2.54 -1.22 13.99
CA ILE A 62 -2.92 -1.76 12.67
C ILE A 62 -3.86 -0.79 11.95
N TYR A 63 -4.97 -0.38 12.58
CA TYR A 63 -5.94 0.51 11.94
C TYR A 63 -5.39 1.91 11.64
N ALA A 64 -4.34 2.35 12.34
CA ALA A 64 -3.67 3.61 12.08
C ALA A 64 -2.61 3.53 10.97
N ASN A 65 -2.11 2.33 10.63
CA ASN A 65 -0.96 2.14 9.74
C ASN A 65 -1.27 1.29 8.50
N GLU A 66 -2.50 0.78 8.35
CA GLU A 66 -2.94 -0.07 7.25
C GLU A 66 -4.27 0.44 6.68
N PRO A 67 -4.48 0.39 5.34
CA PRO A 67 -5.72 0.82 4.68
C PRO A 67 -6.86 -0.20 4.83
N VAL A 68 -7.11 -0.68 6.05
CA VAL A 68 -8.06 -1.77 6.35
C VAL A 68 -9.47 -1.46 5.83
N ARG A 69 -9.97 -0.25 6.09
CA ARG A 69 -11.33 0.16 5.71
C ARG A 69 -11.54 0.11 4.21
N TRP A 70 -10.62 0.73 3.47
CA TRP A 70 -10.71 0.83 2.01
C TRP A 70 -10.60 -0.54 1.36
N ASN A 71 -9.70 -1.40 1.85
CA ASN A 71 -9.60 -2.79 1.41
C ASN A 71 -10.91 -3.55 1.63
N ARG A 72 -11.56 -3.41 2.79
CA ARG A 72 -12.85 -4.05 3.06
C ARG A 72 -13.97 -3.54 2.17
N VAL A 73 -14.02 -2.24 1.86
CA VAL A 73 -15.04 -1.67 0.96
C VAL A 73 -14.84 -2.20 -0.45
N ARG A 74 -13.59 -2.24 -0.94
CA ARG A 74 -13.28 -2.66 -2.31
C ARG A 74 -13.45 -4.16 -2.52
N THR A 75 -12.95 -4.99 -1.59
CA THR A 75 -12.84 -6.45 -1.82
C THR A 75 -13.54 -7.29 -0.77
N GLY A 76 -14.03 -6.70 0.32
CA GLY A 76 -14.55 -7.44 1.47
C GLY A 76 -13.45 -8.16 2.27
N VAL A 77 -13.86 -8.91 3.30
CA VAL A 77 -12.93 -9.77 4.05
C VAL A 77 -12.90 -11.15 3.40
N ASN A 78 -12.05 -11.31 2.39
CA ASN A 78 -11.91 -12.56 1.66
C ASN A 78 -11.12 -13.60 2.44
N TYR A 79 -11.61 -14.84 2.44
CA TYR A 79 -10.94 -15.98 3.06
C TYR A 79 -10.23 -16.82 2.01
N LEU A 80 -9.01 -17.26 2.35
CA LEU A 80 -8.34 -18.36 1.70
C LEU A 80 -8.27 -19.52 2.70
N ALA A 81 -9.11 -20.53 2.48
CA ALA A 81 -9.29 -21.64 3.40
C ALA A 81 -9.74 -21.19 4.80
N GLY A 82 -9.02 -21.56 5.85
CA GLY A 82 -9.37 -21.29 7.24
C GLY A 82 -8.98 -19.90 7.75
N LEU A 83 -8.37 -19.04 6.94
CA LEU A 83 -7.92 -17.70 7.33
C LEU A 83 -8.28 -16.66 6.26
N PRO A 84 -8.32 -15.36 6.62
CA PRO A 84 -8.31 -14.28 5.65
C PRO A 84 -7.11 -14.41 4.70
N GLU A 85 -7.26 -13.93 3.46
CA GLU A 85 -6.18 -13.90 2.48
C GLU A 85 -5.17 -12.79 2.79
N ASP A 86 -5.68 -11.63 3.23
CA ASP A 86 -4.87 -10.50 3.62
C ASP A 86 -4.24 -10.70 5.01
N LYS A 87 -2.94 -10.42 5.13
CA LYS A 87 -2.18 -10.65 6.37
C LYS A 87 -2.62 -9.73 7.51
N THR A 88 -3.01 -8.51 7.18
CA THR A 88 -3.52 -7.54 8.14
C THR A 88 -4.85 -8.05 8.71
N GLU A 89 -5.74 -8.59 7.87
CA GLU A 89 -6.98 -9.23 8.32
C GLU A 89 -6.76 -10.50 9.16
N ILE A 90 -5.73 -11.31 8.87
CA ILE A 90 -5.35 -12.44 9.73
C ILE A 90 -5.05 -11.95 11.15
N LEU A 91 -4.24 -10.90 11.29
CA LEU A 91 -3.90 -10.33 12.59
C LEU A 91 -5.13 -9.80 13.31
N ILE A 92 -5.99 -9.04 12.62
CA ILE A 92 -7.23 -8.48 13.20
C ILE A 92 -8.13 -9.61 13.70
N LEU A 93 -8.35 -10.66 12.91
CA LEU A 93 -9.17 -11.81 13.30
C LEU A 93 -8.64 -12.47 14.58
N LEU A 94 -7.33 -12.76 14.63
CA LEU A 94 -6.73 -13.48 15.74
C LEU A 94 -6.70 -12.63 17.03
N LEU A 95 -6.40 -11.33 16.93
CA LEU A 95 -6.39 -10.44 18.09
C LEU A 95 -7.80 -10.23 18.65
N ASN A 96 -8.80 -10.02 17.79
CA ASN A 96 -10.21 -9.93 18.19
C ASN A 96 -10.71 -11.22 18.86
N SER A 97 -10.10 -12.36 18.53
CA SER A 97 -10.41 -13.66 19.12
C SER A 97 -9.71 -13.92 20.46
N GLY A 98 -8.90 -12.97 20.95
CA GLY A 98 -8.20 -13.07 22.23
C GLY A 98 -6.82 -13.74 22.16
N PHE A 99 -6.21 -13.82 20.98
CA PHE A 99 -4.78 -14.15 20.89
C PHE A 99 -3.90 -12.96 21.27
N ASP A 100 -2.71 -13.27 21.78
CA ASP A 100 -1.73 -12.30 22.24
C ASP A 100 -0.36 -12.56 21.61
N LEU A 101 0.31 -11.48 21.16
CA LEU A 101 1.57 -11.54 20.43
C LEU A 101 2.75 -12.10 21.26
N LYS A 102 2.70 -11.96 22.59
CA LYS A 102 3.74 -12.49 23.49
C LYS A 102 3.59 -14.00 23.65
N SER A 103 2.35 -14.48 23.74
CA SER A 103 2.05 -15.90 23.95
C SER A 103 2.01 -16.75 22.66
N GLN A 104 1.55 -16.19 21.54
CA GLN A 104 1.28 -16.95 20.32
C GLN A 104 2.31 -16.67 19.24
N LYS A 105 3.15 -17.68 18.93
CA LYS A 105 4.21 -17.56 17.93
C LYS A 105 3.67 -17.19 16.55
N PHE A 106 2.57 -17.80 16.12
CA PHE A 106 2.02 -17.54 14.78
C PHE A 106 1.60 -16.08 14.59
N VAL A 107 0.89 -15.50 15.56
CA VAL A 107 0.48 -14.09 15.51
C VAL A 107 1.70 -13.16 15.50
N ARG A 108 2.73 -13.48 16.29
CA ARG A 108 3.99 -12.73 16.31
C ARG A 108 4.76 -12.83 14.99
N ASP A 109 4.81 -14.00 14.39
CA ASP A 109 5.45 -14.21 13.09
C ASP A 109 4.73 -13.40 12.00
N GLU A 110 3.39 -13.39 11.99
CA GLU A 110 2.62 -12.57 11.03
C GLU A 110 2.80 -11.07 11.25
N ALA A 111 2.82 -10.60 12.51
CA ALA A 111 3.12 -9.20 12.83
C ALA A 111 4.54 -8.81 12.36
N PHE A 112 5.53 -9.68 12.56
CA PHE A 112 6.88 -9.49 12.06
C PHE A 112 6.93 -9.47 10.53
N ASN A 113 6.21 -10.38 9.87
CA ASN A 113 6.15 -10.45 8.40
C ASN A 113 5.49 -9.20 7.80
N LEU A 114 4.46 -8.64 8.45
CA LEU A 114 3.85 -7.37 8.07
C LEU A 114 4.88 -6.24 8.12
N GLN A 115 5.58 -6.10 9.25
CA GLN A 115 6.62 -5.07 9.39
C GLN A 115 7.77 -5.27 8.41
N LYS A 116 8.20 -6.52 8.21
CA LYS A 116 9.24 -6.85 7.25
C LYS A 116 8.83 -6.43 5.84
N SER A 117 7.59 -6.68 5.44
CA SER A 117 7.06 -6.24 4.14
C SER A 117 7.15 -4.72 4.00
N LYS A 118 6.79 -3.95 5.03
CA LYS A 118 6.94 -2.49 5.04
C LYS A 118 8.38 -2.04 4.94
N CYS A 119 9.29 -2.67 5.69
CA CYS A 119 10.71 -2.36 5.59
C CYS A 119 11.28 -2.67 4.19
N GLU A 120 10.83 -3.75 3.53
CA GLU A 120 11.23 -4.03 2.15
C GLU A 120 10.61 -3.03 1.16
N GLN A 121 9.38 -2.57 1.38
CA GLN A 121 8.78 -1.48 0.62
C GLN A 121 9.57 -0.18 0.80
N LEU A 122 9.95 0.19 2.03
CA LEU A 122 10.78 1.37 2.30
C LEU A 122 12.17 1.30 1.65
N LYS A 123 12.71 0.09 1.44
CA LYS A 123 13.97 -0.10 0.69
C LYS A 123 13.83 0.09 -0.81
N THR A 124 12.65 -0.17 -1.36
CA THR A 124 12.40 -0.15 -2.81
C THR A 124 11.75 1.15 -3.26
N LYS A 125 10.76 1.64 -2.50
CA LYS A 125 10.15 2.96 -2.59
C LYS A 125 10.64 3.78 -1.39
N PHE A 126 11.74 4.51 -1.55
CA PHE A 126 12.29 5.38 -0.48
C PHE A 126 11.38 6.60 -0.28
N GLY A 127 10.26 6.40 0.43
CA GLY A 127 9.31 7.46 0.76
C GLY A 127 9.62 8.09 2.11
N VAL A 128 10.56 9.03 2.17
CA VAL A 128 10.82 9.79 3.41
C VAL A 128 9.63 10.70 3.67
N ARG A 129 8.89 10.47 4.76
CA ARG A 129 7.86 11.41 5.18
C ARG A 129 8.53 12.69 5.66
N ILE A 130 8.13 13.84 5.11
CA ILE A 130 8.58 15.16 5.57
C ILE A 130 7.41 15.80 6.30
N PRO A 131 7.42 15.87 7.65
CA PRO A 131 6.28 16.31 8.45
C PRO A 131 5.67 17.64 7.98
N CYS A 132 6.51 18.63 7.73
CA CYS A 132 6.12 19.94 7.23
C CYS A 132 6.01 19.96 5.69
N SER A 133 5.24 19.05 5.10
CA SER A 133 4.96 19.07 3.66
C SER A 133 3.61 18.47 3.29
N ALA A 134 3.03 18.89 2.15
CA ALA A 134 1.76 18.37 1.63
C ALA A 134 1.72 18.45 0.09
N HIS A 135 0.90 17.61 -0.56
CA HIS A 135 0.54 17.78 -1.97
C HIS A 135 -0.75 18.60 -2.05
N VAL A 136 -0.70 19.73 -2.75
CA VAL A 136 -1.74 20.75 -2.70
C VAL A 136 -2.13 21.16 -4.12
N LEU A 137 -3.43 21.21 -4.40
CA LEU A 137 -3.96 21.65 -5.69
C LEU A 137 -3.50 23.09 -5.98
N MET A 138 -2.94 23.33 -7.17
CA MET A 138 -2.52 24.66 -7.60
C MET A 138 -3.70 25.45 -8.14
N VAL A 139 -3.81 26.71 -7.71
CA VAL A 139 -4.79 27.68 -8.26
C VAL A 139 -4.12 29.03 -8.47
N VAL A 140 -4.72 29.87 -9.31
CA VAL A 140 -4.19 31.21 -9.62
C VAL A 140 -4.92 32.31 -8.86
N ASP A 141 -4.18 33.34 -8.43
CA ASP A 141 -4.72 34.53 -7.79
C ASP A 141 -5.42 35.45 -8.80
N PHE A 142 -6.72 35.24 -9.00
CA PHE A 142 -7.53 36.11 -9.85
C PHE A 142 -7.72 37.54 -9.29
N TRP A 143 -7.50 37.75 -7.98
CA TRP A 143 -7.66 39.05 -7.32
C TRP A 143 -6.41 39.94 -7.42
N GLY A 144 -5.24 39.37 -7.71
CA GLY A 144 -3.99 40.11 -7.91
C GLY A 144 -3.42 40.72 -6.63
N VAL A 145 -3.66 40.06 -5.50
CA VAL A 145 -3.23 40.47 -4.15
C VAL A 145 -1.87 39.89 -3.74
N LEU A 146 -1.40 38.82 -4.40
CA LEU A 146 -0.06 38.27 -4.24
C LEU A 146 0.93 39.02 -5.14
N GLU A 147 2.13 39.32 -4.61
CA GLU A 147 3.26 39.78 -5.42
C GLU A 147 3.94 38.62 -6.17
N GLU A 148 4.89 38.92 -7.06
CA GLU A 148 5.73 37.87 -7.64
C GLU A 148 6.49 37.13 -6.53
N ASP A 149 6.62 35.81 -6.66
CA ASP A 149 7.19 34.89 -5.67
C ASP A 149 6.48 34.85 -4.29
N GLU A 150 5.26 35.39 -4.19
CA GLU A 150 4.36 35.16 -3.06
C GLU A 150 3.32 34.07 -3.37
N VAL A 151 3.05 33.19 -2.39
CA VAL A 151 2.00 32.17 -2.44
C VAL A 151 1.10 32.24 -1.21
N HIS A 152 -0.15 31.79 -1.33
CA HIS A 152 -1.10 31.68 -0.23
C HIS A 152 -1.50 30.23 0.01
N LEU A 153 -1.43 29.76 1.26
CA LEU A 153 -1.94 28.45 1.66
C LEU A 153 -2.66 28.54 3.01
N GLY A 154 -3.96 28.25 2.99
CA GLY A 154 -4.81 28.08 4.17
C GLY A 154 -5.34 26.64 4.25
N PHE A 155 -5.40 26.10 5.46
CA PHE A 155 -5.90 24.76 5.74
C PHE A 155 -7.39 24.82 6.10
N SER A 156 -8.18 23.83 5.68
CA SER A 156 -9.60 23.77 6.07
C SER A 156 -9.78 23.46 7.56
N SER A 157 -8.92 22.59 8.08
CA SER A 157 -8.78 22.17 9.48
C SER A 157 -7.40 22.58 10.04
N LYS A 158 -7.11 22.14 11.25
CA LYS A 158 -5.83 22.38 11.91
C LYS A 158 -4.80 21.36 11.40
N PHE A 159 -3.80 21.83 10.66
CA PHE A 159 -2.70 20.98 10.22
C PHE A 159 -1.71 20.80 11.37
N GLN A 160 -1.51 19.56 11.80
CA GLN A 160 -0.62 19.21 12.90
C GLN A 160 0.36 18.14 12.45
N THR A 161 1.65 18.37 12.67
CA THR A 161 2.68 17.37 12.38
C THR A 161 2.76 16.30 13.47
N ASP A 162 3.15 15.09 13.08
CA ASP A 162 3.27 13.94 14.00
C ASP A 162 4.28 14.19 15.14
N ASP A 163 5.27 15.06 14.91
CA ASP A 163 6.29 15.48 15.88
C ASP A 163 5.89 16.73 16.69
N ALA A 164 4.70 17.28 16.43
CA ALA A 164 4.19 18.53 17.00
C ALA A 164 5.11 19.75 16.82
N GLU A 165 6.04 19.71 15.85
CA GLU A 165 6.89 20.86 15.50
C GLU A 165 6.10 21.98 14.80
N PHE A 166 5.01 21.64 14.10
CA PHE A 166 4.13 22.59 13.44
C PHE A 166 2.66 22.30 13.73
N GLU A 167 1.92 23.36 14.06
CA GLU A 167 0.52 23.29 14.38
C GLU A 167 -0.17 24.63 14.07
N ASP A 168 -0.84 24.72 12.92
CA ASP A 168 -1.54 25.95 12.51
C ASP A 168 -2.65 25.65 11.47
N THR A 169 -3.40 26.68 11.10
CA THR A 169 -4.46 26.68 10.08
C THR A 169 -4.06 27.42 8.81
N MET A 170 -2.85 27.97 8.74
CA MET A 170 -2.33 28.67 7.56
C MET A 170 -0.80 28.76 7.58
N LEU A 171 -0.20 29.07 6.43
CA LEU A 171 1.21 29.48 6.33
C LEU A 171 1.31 31.00 6.15
N HIS A 172 2.15 31.66 6.95
CA HIS A 172 2.36 33.10 6.86
C HIS A 172 3.76 33.52 7.32
N GLY A 173 4.42 34.35 6.51
CA GLY A 173 5.68 34.99 6.87
C GLY A 173 6.89 34.04 6.84
N ILE A 174 6.75 32.89 6.19
CA ILE A 174 7.78 31.85 6.06
C ILE A 174 8.07 31.59 4.59
N ASP A 175 9.28 31.11 4.31
CA ASP A 175 9.61 30.58 2.99
C ASP A 175 9.14 29.13 2.88
N VAL A 176 8.80 28.71 1.66
CA VAL A 176 8.39 27.35 1.32
C VAL A 176 9.05 26.91 0.03
N LEU A 177 9.29 25.61 -0.11
CA LEU A 177 9.62 24.99 -1.39
C LEU A 177 8.32 24.53 -2.06
N VAL A 178 8.19 24.80 -3.34
CA VAL A 178 7.14 24.25 -4.19
C VAL A 178 7.78 23.51 -5.35
N GLY A 179 7.29 22.31 -5.64
CA GLY A 179 7.74 21.49 -6.76
C GLY A 179 6.60 20.63 -7.29
N ARG A 180 6.66 20.24 -8.56
CA ARG A 180 5.67 19.33 -9.17
C ARG A 180 6.33 18.00 -9.50
N SER A 181 5.63 16.91 -9.28
CA SER A 181 6.08 15.58 -9.71
C SER A 181 5.56 15.31 -11.13
N PRO A 182 6.39 14.78 -12.04
CA PRO A 182 7.83 14.55 -11.90
C PRO A 182 8.64 15.88 -11.97
N ALA A 183 9.78 15.95 -11.27
CA ALA A 183 10.71 17.07 -11.38
C ALA A 183 12.04 16.61 -11.99
N HIS A 184 12.58 17.39 -12.90
CA HIS A 184 13.70 17.00 -13.74
C HIS A 184 14.81 18.04 -13.82
N PHE A 185 14.45 19.32 -13.94
CA PHE A 185 15.40 20.41 -13.93
C PHE A 185 15.68 20.90 -12.52
N ALA A 186 16.86 21.49 -12.32
CA ALA A 186 17.19 22.12 -11.04
C ALA A 186 16.24 23.28 -10.68
N SER A 187 15.57 23.87 -11.67
CA SER A 187 14.55 24.90 -11.53
C SER A 187 13.14 24.36 -11.24
N ASP A 188 12.89 23.06 -11.35
CA ASP A 188 11.54 22.49 -11.17
C ASP A 188 11.08 22.51 -9.70
N ILE A 189 11.98 22.85 -8.78
CA ILE A 189 11.68 23.18 -7.39
C ILE A 189 12.04 24.66 -7.18
N GLN A 190 11.09 25.43 -6.65
CA GLN A 190 11.24 26.86 -6.40
C GLN A 190 11.00 27.16 -4.92
N ARG A 191 11.88 27.96 -4.33
CA ARG A 191 11.71 28.61 -3.03
C ARG A 191 10.95 29.91 -3.22
N VAL A 192 9.82 30.03 -2.55
CA VAL A 192 8.90 31.18 -2.61
C VAL A 192 8.42 31.55 -1.20
N LYS A 193 7.77 32.70 -1.04
CA LYS A 193 7.30 33.18 0.26
C LYS A 193 5.82 32.89 0.48
N ALA A 194 5.49 32.17 1.54
CA ALA A 194 4.11 32.00 1.97
C ALA A 194 3.61 33.24 2.71
N VAL A 195 2.61 33.91 2.14
CA VAL A 195 2.00 35.13 2.68
C VAL A 195 0.49 34.97 2.74
N PHE A 196 -0.04 34.81 3.94
CA PHE A 196 -1.48 34.89 4.16
C PHE A 196 -2.05 36.26 3.72
N LYS A 197 -3.11 36.22 2.92
CA LYS A 197 -3.86 37.37 2.40
C LYS A 197 -5.31 37.21 2.88
N PRO A 198 -5.84 38.11 3.72
CA PRO A 198 -7.20 38.00 4.24
C PRO A 198 -8.31 37.92 3.17
N GLU A 199 -8.04 38.43 1.97
CA GLU A 199 -8.88 38.38 0.79
C GLU A 199 -9.06 36.96 0.27
N LEU A 200 -8.04 36.12 0.42
CA LEU A 200 -8.01 34.74 -0.06
C LEU A 200 -8.40 33.71 1.02
N ARG A 201 -8.73 34.14 2.24
CA ARG A 201 -8.96 33.28 3.42
C ARG A 201 -10.00 32.16 3.24
N THR A 202 -10.89 32.29 2.25
CA THR A 202 -11.92 31.29 1.95
C THR A 202 -11.41 30.18 1.02
N LEU A 203 -10.29 30.39 0.33
CA LEU A 203 -9.59 29.40 -0.47
C LEU A 203 -8.77 28.53 0.50
N LYS A 204 -9.25 27.30 0.72
CA LYS A 204 -8.69 26.35 1.67
C LYS A 204 -8.29 25.08 0.93
N ASP A 205 -7.24 24.44 1.40
CA ASP A 205 -6.66 23.20 0.85
C ASP A 205 -6.25 23.30 -0.63
N CYS A 206 -5.97 24.51 -1.08
CA CYS A 206 -5.33 24.81 -2.36
C CYS A 206 -4.25 25.86 -2.15
N ILE A 207 -3.19 25.79 -2.96
CA ILE A 207 -2.11 26.78 -2.93
C ILE A 207 -2.36 27.78 -4.05
N VAL A 208 -2.48 29.05 -3.67
CA VAL A 208 -2.73 30.14 -4.61
C VAL A 208 -1.40 30.73 -5.06
N PHE A 209 -1.14 30.67 -6.36
CA PHE A 209 0.03 31.26 -6.99
C PHE A 209 -0.28 32.63 -7.55
N SER A 210 0.73 33.50 -7.52
CA SER A 210 0.65 34.84 -8.09
C SER A 210 0.39 34.81 -9.60
N ARG A 211 -0.39 35.77 -10.07
CA ARG A 211 -0.57 36.08 -11.50
C ARG A 211 0.42 37.14 -12.02
N LYS A 212 1.32 37.61 -11.16
CA LYS A 212 2.36 38.59 -11.48
C LYS A 212 3.68 37.90 -11.82
N GLY A 213 4.61 38.65 -12.39
CA GLY A 213 5.89 38.15 -12.90
C GLY A 213 5.84 37.83 -14.39
N ASP A 214 7.01 37.51 -14.95
CA ASP A 214 7.18 37.25 -16.39
C ASP A 214 6.75 35.83 -16.78
N VAL A 215 6.96 34.86 -15.90
CA VAL A 215 6.64 33.44 -16.10
C VAL A 215 5.77 32.93 -14.94
N PRO A 216 4.60 32.32 -15.21
CA PRO A 216 3.77 31.74 -14.16
C PRO A 216 4.54 30.73 -13.30
N LEU A 217 4.33 30.74 -11.99
CA LEU A 217 5.04 29.82 -11.10
C LEU A 217 4.77 28.36 -11.45
N ALA A 218 3.53 27.98 -11.80
CA ALA A 218 3.19 26.61 -12.23
C ALA A 218 4.04 26.14 -13.42
N ASP A 219 4.30 27.02 -14.40
CA ASP A 219 5.12 26.71 -15.58
C ASP A 219 6.59 26.47 -15.20
N LYS A 220 7.12 27.21 -14.20
CA LYS A 220 8.45 26.94 -13.64
C LYS A 220 8.55 25.55 -12.98
N LEU A 221 7.43 24.97 -12.54
CA LEU A 221 7.36 23.65 -11.89
C LEU A 221 7.17 22.54 -12.92
N SER A 222 8.21 22.30 -13.71
CA SER A 222 8.23 21.29 -14.77
C SER A 222 7.15 21.49 -15.85
N GLY A 223 6.90 22.74 -16.25
CA GLY A 223 5.91 23.08 -17.28
C GLY A 223 4.46 22.85 -16.88
N GLY A 224 4.15 22.89 -15.58
CA GLY A 224 2.81 22.65 -15.06
C GLY A 224 1.83 23.79 -15.34
N ASP A 225 0.55 23.54 -15.09
CA ASP A 225 -0.50 24.53 -15.21
C ASP A 225 -1.51 24.47 -14.05
N TYR A 226 -2.77 24.87 -14.27
CA TYR A 226 -3.82 24.95 -13.26
C TYR A 226 -5.06 24.11 -13.65
N ASP A 227 -4.92 23.11 -14.51
CA ASP A 227 -6.03 22.25 -14.98
C ASP A 227 -6.39 21.10 -14.02
N GLY A 228 -5.56 20.90 -12.98
CA GLY A 228 -5.67 19.81 -12.01
C GLY A 228 -4.37 19.51 -11.29
N ASP A 229 -3.24 20.08 -11.73
CA ASP A 229 -1.93 19.85 -11.15
C ASP A 229 -1.85 20.16 -9.64
N LYS A 230 -1.09 19.33 -8.92
CA LYS A 230 -0.77 19.49 -7.50
C LYS A 230 0.71 19.83 -7.32
N ALA A 231 1.01 20.79 -6.44
CA ALA A 231 2.37 21.07 -5.99
C ALA A 231 2.67 20.31 -4.70
N TRP A 232 3.84 19.68 -4.62
CA TRP A 232 4.47 19.39 -3.35
C TRP A 232 4.91 20.70 -2.72
N VAL A 233 4.34 21.04 -1.57
CA VAL A 233 4.66 22.23 -0.78
C VAL A 233 5.37 21.79 0.49
N CYS A 234 6.55 22.32 0.75
CA CYS A 234 7.36 21.99 1.92
C CYS A 234 7.79 23.25 2.67
N TRP A 235 7.51 23.27 3.96
CA TRP A 235 7.88 24.35 4.88
C TRP A 235 8.79 23.85 6.01
N ASP A 236 9.47 22.71 5.83
CA ASP A 236 10.49 22.24 6.77
C ASP A 236 11.68 23.23 6.77
N PRO A 237 11.96 23.93 7.89
CA PRO A 237 12.99 24.96 7.91
C PRO A 237 14.38 24.44 7.53
N ALA A 238 14.71 23.18 7.85
CA ALA A 238 16.03 22.60 7.57
C ALA A 238 16.24 22.33 6.07
N LEU A 239 15.16 22.08 5.33
CA LEU A 239 15.20 21.91 3.88
C LEU A 239 15.14 23.27 3.17
N VAL A 240 14.16 24.11 3.55
CA VAL A 240 13.89 25.39 2.89
C VAL A 240 15.07 26.36 3.03
N SER A 241 15.63 26.53 4.25
CA SER A 241 16.67 27.52 4.49
C SER A 241 17.97 27.21 3.75
N ASN A 242 18.19 25.93 3.42
CA ASN A 242 19.38 25.42 2.77
C ASN A 242 19.22 25.28 1.26
N PHE A 243 18.13 25.78 0.66
CA PHE A 243 17.87 25.69 -0.78
C PHE A 243 18.06 27.04 -1.46
N ASP A 244 18.69 27.02 -2.63
CA ASP A 244 18.88 28.18 -3.51
C ASP A 244 18.22 27.97 -4.89
N ASN A 245 17.53 28.99 -5.40
CA ASN A 245 16.77 28.87 -6.65
C ASN A 245 17.71 28.78 -7.85
N ALA A 246 17.32 27.95 -8.82
CA ALA A 246 17.91 27.98 -10.15
C ALA A 246 16.97 28.67 -11.14
N GLU A 247 17.57 29.39 -12.09
CA GLU A 247 16.87 29.90 -13.25
C GLU A 247 16.46 28.75 -14.17
N VAL A 248 15.32 28.93 -14.86
CA VAL A 248 14.87 27.98 -15.87
C VAL A 248 15.92 27.92 -16.99
N PRO A 249 16.46 26.73 -17.33
CA PRO A 249 17.52 26.63 -18.31
C PRO A 249 17.03 27.03 -19.71
N ASP A 250 17.91 27.61 -20.53
CA ASP A 250 17.63 27.84 -21.94
C ASP A 250 17.50 26.49 -22.68
N LEU A 251 16.26 26.08 -22.90
CA LEU A 251 15.91 24.81 -23.53
C LEU A 251 16.24 24.78 -25.03
N ALA A 252 16.39 25.94 -25.69
CA ALA A 252 16.51 25.99 -27.15
C ALA A 252 17.70 25.17 -27.67
N ARG A 253 18.83 25.18 -26.96
CA ARG A 253 20.01 24.38 -27.32
C ARG A 253 19.79 22.89 -27.18
N PHE A 254 19.04 22.47 -26.16
CA PHE A 254 18.78 21.06 -25.87
C PHE A 254 17.70 20.50 -26.80
N ASP A 255 16.66 21.28 -27.07
CA ASP A 255 15.62 20.95 -28.05
C ASP A 255 16.19 20.76 -29.46
N LEU A 256 17.21 21.54 -29.85
CA LEU A 256 17.92 21.34 -31.11
C LEU A 256 18.65 19.98 -31.19
N VAL A 257 19.06 19.42 -30.06
CA VAL A 257 19.67 18.08 -30.00
C VAL A 257 18.58 17.01 -29.95
N VAL A 258 17.59 17.15 -29.07
CA VAL A 258 16.47 16.21 -28.90
C VAL A 258 15.64 16.06 -30.18
N SER A 259 15.42 17.15 -30.92
CA SER A 259 14.69 17.15 -32.20
C SER A 259 15.37 16.35 -33.32
N LYS A 260 16.65 15.98 -33.17
CA LYS A 260 17.31 15.05 -34.10
C LYS A 260 16.82 13.62 -33.95
N TYR A 261 16.33 13.27 -32.75
CA TYR A 261 15.88 11.93 -32.39
C TYR A 261 14.35 11.84 -32.27
N THR A 262 13.66 12.95 -32.03
CA THR A 262 12.20 13.02 -31.92
C THR A 262 11.57 13.54 -33.21
N LYS A 263 10.54 12.87 -33.72
CA LYS A 263 9.79 13.30 -34.92
C LYS A 263 8.34 13.59 -34.56
N LYS A 264 7.83 14.80 -34.84
CA LYS A 264 6.42 15.14 -34.59
C LYS A 264 5.57 14.84 -35.82
N ASP A 265 4.56 13.98 -35.70
CA ASP A 265 3.52 13.85 -36.72
C ASP A 265 2.51 15.01 -36.57
N LYS A 266 2.59 15.97 -37.49
CA LYS A 266 1.73 17.16 -37.52
C LYS A 266 0.57 17.04 -38.51
N THR A 267 0.31 15.83 -39.03
CA THR A 267 -0.76 15.60 -40.01
C THR A 267 -2.10 16.01 -39.41
N LYS A 268 -2.78 16.98 -40.03
CA LYS A 268 -4.06 17.46 -39.51
C LYS A 268 -5.19 16.53 -39.93
N TYR A 269 -6.27 16.49 -39.17
CA TYR A 269 -7.46 15.69 -39.50
C TYR A 269 -7.98 15.92 -40.93
N ARG A 270 -8.00 17.17 -41.37
CA ARG A 270 -8.42 17.57 -42.73
C ARG A 270 -7.54 17.03 -43.86
N GLU A 271 -6.33 16.56 -43.55
CA GLU A 271 -5.35 16.05 -44.51
C GLU A 271 -5.46 14.51 -44.68
N LEU A 272 -6.35 13.84 -43.94
CA LEU A 272 -6.48 12.37 -43.92
C LEU A 272 -7.33 11.75 -45.05
N GLY A 273 -7.97 12.55 -45.92
CA GLY A 273 -8.73 12.06 -47.10
C GLY A 273 -10.08 11.38 -46.77
N ASN A 274 -10.79 10.79 -47.75
CA ASN A 274 -12.11 10.17 -47.55
C ASN A 274 -12.03 8.88 -46.70
N GLY A 275 -12.94 8.72 -45.72
CA GLY A 275 -12.83 7.70 -44.65
C GLY A 275 -12.16 8.22 -43.36
N THR A 276 -12.04 9.54 -43.24
CA THR A 276 -11.31 10.33 -42.23
C THR A 276 -11.33 9.79 -40.80
N PHE A 277 -12.49 9.35 -40.29
CA PHE A 277 -12.60 8.90 -38.90
C PHE A 277 -11.93 7.55 -38.66
N HIS A 278 -12.19 6.55 -39.51
CA HIS A 278 -11.57 5.24 -39.38
C HIS A 278 -10.05 5.31 -39.53
N GLU A 279 -9.57 6.16 -40.44
CA GLU A 279 -8.13 6.37 -40.62
C GLU A 279 -7.49 7.08 -39.42
N LEU A 280 -8.18 8.05 -38.81
CA LEU A 280 -7.76 8.67 -37.55
C LEU A 280 -7.66 7.63 -36.44
N ILE A 281 -8.70 6.82 -36.24
CA ILE A 281 -8.72 5.77 -35.20
C ILE A 281 -7.59 4.77 -35.46
N ARG A 282 -7.45 4.28 -36.69
CA ARG A 282 -6.38 3.33 -37.06
C ARG A 282 -4.98 3.89 -36.78
N LYS A 283 -4.71 5.15 -37.15
CA LYS A 283 -3.43 5.81 -36.88
C LYS A 283 -3.22 6.09 -35.39
N GLY A 284 -4.27 6.51 -34.69
CA GLY A 284 -4.26 6.72 -33.23
C GLY A 284 -3.92 5.45 -32.47
N PHE A 285 -4.58 4.32 -32.80
CA PHE A 285 -4.24 3.02 -32.24
C PHE A 285 -2.80 2.61 -32.57
N GLN A 286 -2.35 2.76 -33.82
CA GLN A 286 -0.96 2.46 -34.18
C GLN A 286 0.08 3.34 -33.46
N PHE A 287 -0.31 4.55 -33.04
CA PHE A 287 0.53 5.43 -32.25
C PHE A 287 0.55 4.99 -30.78
N ASN A 288 -0.62 4.83 -30.16
CA ASN A 288 -0.76 4.51 -28.73
C ASN A 288 -0.33 3.08 -28.38
N MET A 289 -0.41 2.12 -29.33
CA MET A 289 0.07 0.74 -29.11
C MET A 289 1.59 0.61 -29.17
N LYS A 290 2.34 1.69 -29.41
CA LYS A 290 3.81 1.65 -29.33
C LYS A 290 4.24 1.75 -27.88
N HIS A 291 5.27 1.01 -27.52
CA HIS A 291 5.81 1.02 -26.17
C HIS A 291 6.30 2.43 -25.79
N SER A 292 5.82 2.94 -24.66
CA SER A 292 6.31 4.18 -24.08
C SER A 292 7.74 4.01 -23.59
N ILE A 293 8.59 4.99 -23.88
CA ILE A 293 10.00 4.99 -23.45
C ILE A 293 10.20 5.93 -22.27
N LEU A 294 9.16 6.68 -21.87
CA LEU A 294 9.22 7.67 -20.80
C LEU A 294 9.77 7.05 -19.50
N GLY A 295 9.18 5.94 -19.04
CA GLY A 295 9.64 5.24 -17.82
C GLY A 295 11.10 4.80 -17.92
N ALA A 296 11.48 4.08 -18.98
CA ALA A 296 12.85 3.63 -19.20
C ALA A 296 13.86 4.78 -19.31
N ALA A 297 13.49 5.91 -19.91
CA ALA A 297 14.34 7.09 -20.00
C ALA A 297 14.49 7.81 -18.66
N THR A 298 13.43 7.85 -17.84
CA THR A 298 13.44 8.39 -16.47
C THR A 298 14.38 7.57 -15.59
N GLU A 299 14.21 6.24 -15.57
CA GLU A 299 15.09 5.32 -14.83
C GLU A 299 16.56 5.48 -15.24
N PHE A 300 16.83 5.60 -16.54
CA PHE A 300 18.19 5.80 -17.04
C PHE A 300 18.78 7.13 -16.55
N LYS A 301 18.02 8.22 -16.56
CA LYS A 301 18.48 9.52 -16.06
C LYS A 301 18.80 9.45 -14.57
N GLU A 302 17.93 8.83 -13.77
CA GLU A 302 18.16 8.62 -12.35
C GLU A 302 19.45 7.83 -12.10
N ALA A 303 19.62 6.70 -12.81
CA ALA A 303 20.82 5.91 -12.75
C ALA A 303 22.07 6.72 -13.17
N TYR A 304 21.99 7.52 -14.24
CA TYR A 304 23.08 8.35 -14.71
C TYR A 304 23.53 9.38 -13.67
N LEU A 305 22.58 10.12 -13.07
CA LEU A 305 22.89 11.10 -12.03
C LEU A 305 23.57 10.43 -10.82
N TYR A 306 23.00 9.31 -10.37
CA TYR A 306 23.51 8.58 -9.21
C TYR A 306 24.92 8.02 -9.44
N HIS A 307 25.19 7.48 -10.63
CA HIS A 307 26.40 6.72 -10.89
C HIS A 307 27.55 7.53 -11.46
N SER A 308 27.25 8.57 -12.23
CA SER A 308 28.25 9.48 -12.79
C SER A 308 28.64 10.60 -11.83
N LEU A 309 28.02 10.67 -10.63
CA LEU A 309 28.18 11.75 -9.64
C LEU A 309 27.99 13.15 -10.26
N GLN A 310 27.18 13.23 -11.32
CA GLN A 310 26.83 14.46 -12.00
C GLN A 310 25.66 15.12 -11.29
N THR A 311 25.61 16.45 -11.35
CA THR A 311 24.50 17.17 -10.72
C THR A 311 23.30 17.29 -11.65
N ALA A 312 22.12 17.58 -11.09
CA ALA A 312 20.89 17.82 -11.86
C ALA A 312 21.02 18.99 -12.84
N SER A 313 21.98 19.90 -12.61
CA SER A 313 22.33 21.01 -13.50
C SER A 313 23.33 20.67 -14.63
N SER A 314 23.85 19.45 -14.70
CA SER A 314 24.83 19.07 -15.73
C SER A 314 24.23 19.13 -17.15
N GLU A 315 25.08 19.29 -18.18
CA GLU A 315 24.62 19.41 -19.57
C GLU A 315 23.88 18.14 -20.04
N ALA A 316 24.39 16.96 -19.67
CA ALA A 316 23.75 15.68 -19.94
C ALA A 316 22.42 15.52 -19.18
N ALA A 317 22.35 15.95 -17.91
CA ALA A 317 21.11 15.93 -17.14
C ALA A 317 20.04 16.85 -17.76
N ASN A 318 20.41 18.08 -18.17
CA ASN A 318 19.50 18.99 -18.84
C ASN A 318 19.03 18.47 -20.20
N LEU A 319 19.90 17.79 -20.97
CA LEU A 319 19.51 17.13 -22.21
C LEU A 319 18.48 16.02 -21.97
N LEU A 320 18.71 15.17 -20.97
CA LEU A 320 17.77 14.11 -20.58
C LEU A 320 16.46 14.70 -20.02
N SER A 321 16.52 15.73 -19.19
CA SER A 321 15.34 16.46 -18.69
C SER A 321 14.51 17.04 -19.82
N THR A 322 15.16 17.61 -20.85
CA THR A 322 14.49 18.15 -22.04
C THR A 322 13.82 17.05 -22.85
N LEU A 323 14.45 15.88 -22.96
CA LEU A 323 13.81 14.71 -23.57
C LEU A 323 12.59 14.27 -22.77
N LEU A 324 12.70 14.12 -21.45
CA LEU A 324 11.60 13.67 -20.59
C LEU A 324 10.42 14.63 -20.63
N GLY A 325 10.66 15.95 -20.55
CA GLY A 325 9.60 16.95 -20.71
C GLY A 325 8.88 16.84 -22.06
N ASN A 326 9.60 16.58 -23.15
CA ASN A 326 8.99 16.31 -24.45
C ASN A 326 8.19 14.98 -24.48
N LEU A 327 8.61 13.96 -23.73
CA LEU A 327 7.95 12.65 -23.71
C LEU A 327 6.69 12.59 -22.83
N VAL A 328 6.58 13.44 -21.80
CA VAL A 328 5.34 13.57 -21.00
C VAL A 328 4.17 13.98 -21.91
N ASP A 329 4.42 14.85 -22.89
CA ASP A 329 3.44 15.31 -23.87
C ASP A 329 3.38 14.45 -25.15
N GLN A 330 3.99 13.26 -25.14
CA GLN A 330 4.18 12.46 -26.35
C GLN A 330 2.87 12.17 -27.09
N SER A 331 1.83 11.75 -26.35
CA SER A 331 0.51 11.40 -26.91
C SER A 331 -0.23 12.60 -27.48
N LYS A 332 -0.20 13.73 -26.78
CA LYS A 332 -0.88 14.98 -27.19
C LYS A 332 -0.18 15.66 -28.37
N GLN A 333 1.15 15.58 -28.44
CA GLN A 333 1.98 16.27 -29.44
C GLN A 333 2.34 15.40 -30.65
N GLY A 334 1.93 14.13 -30.67
CA GLY A 334 2.23 13.18 -31.75
C GLY A 334 3.74 12.94 -31.91
N ILE A 335 4.48 12.89 -30.80
CA ILE A 335 5.93 12.70 -30.82
C ILE A 335 6.24 11.21 -31.06
N MET A 336 7.00 10.95 -32.10
CA MET A 336 7.54 9.63 -32.43
C MET A 336 8.96 9.54 -31.89
N PHE A 337 9.14 8.66 -30.92
CA PHE A 337 10.41 8.29 -30.33
C PHE A 337 10.38 6.79 -30.04
N THR A 338 11.33 6.04 -30.61
CA THR A 338 11.34 4.57 -30.57
C THR A 338 12.58 4.04 -29.84
N TRP A 339 12.58 2.76 -29.49
CA TRP A 339 13.73 2.11 -28.85
C TRP A 339 15.01 2.23 -29.68
N GLY A 340 14.91 2.31 -31.02
CA GLY A 340 16.05 2.58 -31.88
C GLY A 340 16.63 3.99 -31.69
N ASP A 341 15.76 5.00 -31.55
CA ASP A 341 16.16 6.39 -31.28
C ASP A 341 16.76 6.52 -29.88
N TRP A 342 16.19 5.81 -28.90
CA TRP A 342 16.72 5.71 -27.54
C TRP A 342 18.10 5.07 -27.50
N LEU A 343 18.32 3.95 -28.20
CA LEU A 343 19.63 3.29 -28.24
C LEU A 343 20.71 4.20 -28.84
N LEU A 344 20.37 4.99 -29.88
CA LEU A 344 21.30 5.97 -30.46
C LEU A 344 21.66 7.10 -29.48
N LEU A 345 20.69 7.56 -28.68
CA LEU A 345 20.91 8.59 -27.67
C LEU A 345 21.66 8.03 -26.43
N ALA A 346 21.33 6.82 -26.00
CA ALA A 346 21.98 6.13 -24.89
C ALA A 346 23.42 5.73 -25.25
N ASP A 347 23.70 5.34 -26.50
CA ASP A 347 25.06 5.06 -26.99
C ASP A 347 25.92 6.33 -27.06
N TYR A 348 25.32 7.51 -27.29
CA TYR A 348 26.00 8.81 -27.14
C TYR A 348 26.39 9.08 -25.67
N LEU A 349 25.60 8.60 -24.70
CA LEU A 349 25.83 8.79 -23.26
C LEU A 349 26.69 7.68 -22.62
N LYS A 350 26.84 6.52 -23.27
CA LYS A 350 27.54 5.31 -22.77
C LYS A 350 29.07 5.36 -22.72
N PHE A 351 29.72 6.43 -23.22
CA PHE A 351 31.17 6.56 -23.08
C PHE A 351 31.63 6.97 -21.66
N GLU A 352 30.71 7.23 -20.73
CA GLU A 352 31.01 7.68 -19.37
C GLU A 352 30.21 6.91 -18.29
N VAL A 353 30.81 5.85 -17.72
CA VAL A 353 30.46 5.19 -16.43
C VAL A 353 29.70 3.85 -16.49
N GLY A 354 30.25 2.87 -15.76
CA GLY A 354 29.76 1.51 -15.56
C GLY A 354 29.60 1.13 -14.09
N LEU A 355 28.81 0.09 -13.81
CA LEU A 355 28.27 -0.16 -12.46
C LEU A 355 28.16 -1.61 -12.03
N PRO A 356 28.78 -1.92 -10.89
CA PRO A 356 28.23 -2.92 -9.98
C PRO A 356 28.51 -2.55 -8.51
N LYS A 357 27.50 -2.12 -7.73
CA LYS A 357 27.63 -2.00 -6.26
C LYS A 357 26.33 -1.95 -5.45
N ILE A 358 25.25 -2.57 -5.95
CA ILE A 358 23.95 -2.62 -5.25
C ILE A 358 23.72 -3.98 -4.56
N GLU A 359 24.34 -5.06 -5.06
CA GLU A 359 24.19 -6.42 -4.48
C GLU A 359 25.01 -6.63 -3.19
N GLU A 360 26.07 -5.86 -2.98
CA GLU A 360 26.95 -5.99 -1.80
C GLU A 360 26.32 -5.34 -0.56
N PHE A 361 25.47 -4.32 -0.75
CA PHE A 361 24.75 -3.65 0.34
C PHE A 361 23.59 -4.50 0.88
N LEU A 362 22.87 -5.20 -0.01
CA LEU A 362 21.75 -6.08 0.37
C LEU A 362 22.22 -7.34 1.12
N LYS A 363 23.46 -7.79 0.91
CA LYS A 363 24.01 -9.00 1.53
C LYS A 363 24.35 -8.82 3.02
N ASN A 364 24.70 -7.62 3.45
CA ASN A 364 25.13 -7.32 4.82
C ASN A 364 23.96 -7.09 5.81
N VAL A 365 22.74 -6.85 5.31
CA VAL A 365 21.53 -6.71 6.15
C VAL A 365 20.91 -8.08 6.46
N TYR A 366 21.13 -9.08 5.61
CA TYR A 366 20.56 -10.43 5.77
C TYR A 366 21.26 -11.30 6.82
N GLN A 367 22.40 -10.88 7.36
CA GLN A 367 23.20 -11.69 8.29
C GLN A 367 23.06 -11.31 9.78
N SER A 368 22.25 -10.30 10.15
CA SER A 368 22.19 -9.82 11.55
C SER A 368 20.91 -10.15 12.32
N LEU A 369 19.97 -10.93 11.77
CA LEU A 369 18.66 -11.17 12.41
C LEU A 369 18.24 -12.65 12.43
N GLU A 370 19.16 -13.53 12.82
CA GLU A 370 18.80 -14.86 13.33
C GLU A 370 19.11 -14.92 14.84
N SER A 371 18.08 -14.77 15.66
CA SER A 371 18.08 -15.36 17.00
C SER A 371 16.75 -16.07 17.26
N ASP A 372 16.88 -17.33 17.67
CA ASP A 372 15.79 -18.26 17.95
C ASP A 372 15.03 -17.86 19.22
N VAL A 373 13.71 -17.71 19.12
CA VAL A 373 12.81 -17.71 20.27
C VAL A 373 11.82 -18.86 20.13
N GLN A 374 12.03 -19.91 20.92
CA GLN A 374 11.15 -21.06 21.05
C GLN A 374 9.80 -20.64 21.68
N GLY A 375 8.73 -20.58 20.89
CA GLY A 375 7.38 -20.26 21.39
C GLY A 375 6.77 -21.38 22.26
N CYS A 376 6.00 -20.99 23.28
CA CYS A 376 5.18 -21.92 24.08
C CYS A 376 3.88 -22.28 23.33
N ARG A 377 3.37 -23.49 23.57
CA ARG A 377 2.14 -23.98 22.95
C ARG A 377 0.92 -23.47 23.69
N ASP A 378 -0.13 -23.08 22.97
CA ASP A 378 -1.39 -22.61 23.58
C ASP A 378 -2.26 -23.78 24.03
N ALA A 379 -2.47 -23.91 25.34
CA ALA A 379 -3.24 -25.01 25.93
C ALA A 379 -4.74 -24.90 25.63
N ASP A 380 -5.27 -23.69 25.38
CA ASP A 380 -6.70 -23.44 25.12
C ASP A 380 -7.16 -24.11 23.83
N LEU A 381 -6.29 -24.10 22.83
CA LEU A 381 -6.57 -24.64 21.51
C LEU A 381 -6.67 -26.17 21.52
N GLU A 382 -6.23 -26.83 22.60
CA GLU A 382 -6.30 -28.28 22.77
C GLU A 382 -7.57 -28.74 23.53
N GLU A 383 -8.43 -27.83 24.01
CA GLU A 383 -9.50 -28.19 24.96
C GLU A 383 -10.59 -29.11 24.39
N TYR A 384 -11.05 -28.86 23.16
CA TYR A 384 -12.03 -29.75 22.51
C TYR A 384 -11.45 -31.16 22.29
N PHE A 385 -10.16 -31.24 21.95
CA PHE A 385 -9.46 -32.51 21.87
C PHE A 385 -9.39 -33.21 23.25
N LYS A 386 -9.00 -32.49 24.31
CA LYS A 386 -8.87 -33.06 25.67
C LYS A 386 -10.20 -33.60 26.19
N ASP A 387 -11.28 -32.84 26.03
CA ASP A 387 -12.64 -33.27 26.42
C ASP A 387 -13.05 -34.54 25.65
N PHE A 388 -12.86 -34.54 24.33
CA PHE A 388 -13.22 -35.70 23.51
C PHE A 388 -12.33 -36.92 23.76
N GLU A 389 -11.06 -36.71 24.12
CA GLU A 389 -10.12 -37.78 24.50
C GLU A 389 -10.59 -38.51 25.77
N VAL A 390 -11.11 -37.79 26.77
CA VAL A 390 -11.72 -38.40 27.96
C VAL A 390 -12.92 -39.27 27.57
N LYS A 391 -13.78 -38.77 26.66
CA LYS A 391 -14.92 -39.54 26.14
C LYS A 391 -14.47 -40.77 25.33
N ALA A 392 -13.39 -40.66 24.55
CA ALA A 392 -12.82 -41.74 23.76
C ALA A 392 -12.25 -42.87 24.62
N ARG A 393 -11.59 -42.56 25.74
CA ARG A 393 -11.10 -43.57 26.70
C ARG A 393 -12.23 -44.45 27.26
N ASN A 394 -13.41 -43.86 27.43
CA ASN A 394 -14.57 -44.53 28.03
C ASN A 394 -15.54 -45.13 26.99
N SER A 395 -15.34 -44.89 25.69
CA SER A 395 -16.28 -45.29 24.63
C SER A 395 -15.57 -45.75 23.36
N ARG A 396 -15.68 -47.05 23.04
CA ARG A 396 -15.09 -47.65 21.83
C ARG A 396 -15.53 -46.94 20.53
N PRO A 397 -16.82 -46.55 20.35
CA PRO A 397 -17.22 -45.73 19.20
C PRO A 397 -16.48 -44.39 19.11
N CYS A 398 -16.34 -43.67 20.23
CA CYS A 398 -15.64 -42.38 20.26
C CYS A 398 -14.13 -42.54 19.98
N ALA A 399 -13.51 -43.62 20.47
CA ALA A 399 -12.13 -43.96 20.13
C ALA A 399 -11.93 -44.17 18.62
N ARG A 400 -12.82 -44.94 17.97
CA ARG A 400 -12.76 -45.14 16.50
C ARG A 400 -12.90 -43.84 15.72
N VAL A 401 -13.78 -42.93 16.17
CA VAL A 401 -13.94 -41.60 15.56
C VAL A 401 -12.66 -40.79 15.67
N LEU A 402 -12.04 -40.75 16.87
CA LEU A 402 -10.81 -40.00 17.10
C LEU A 402 -9.62 -40.56 16.31
N ASP A 403 -9.48 -41.88 16.23
CA ASP A 403 -8.40 -42.54 15.48
C ASP A 403 -8.53 -42.30 13.97
N LYS A 404 -9.75 -42.37 13.43
CA LYS A 404 -9.99 -42.05 12.02
C LYS A 404 -9.74 -40.57 11.73
N LEU A 405 -10.27 -39.67 12.58
CA LEU A 405 -10.04 -38.23 12.48
C LEU A 405 -8.54 -37.91 12.39
N ARG A 406 -7.72 -38.49 13.28
CA ARG A 406 -6.25 -38.30 13.25
C ARG A 406 -5.64 -38.76 11.92
N LYS A 407 -6.00 -39.96 11.45
CA LYS A 407 -5.49 -40.50 10.17
C LYS A 407 -5.88 -39.63 8.97
N ASP A 408 -7.11 -39.15 8.94
CA ASP A 408 -7.62 -38.29 7.86
C ASP A 408 -6.91 -36.92 7.88
N ILE A 409 -6.71 -36.32 9.06
CA ILE A 409 -5.91 -35.08 9.20
C ILE A 409 -4.47 -35.28 8.72
N ASP A 410 -3.83 -36.39 9.10
CA ASP A 410 -2.47 -36.73 8.66
C ASP A 410 -2.36 -36.87 7.13
N ALA A 411 -3.40 -37.42 6.48
CA ALA A 411 -3.45 -37.52 5.02
C ALA A 411 -3.51 -36.13 4.37
N VAL A 412 -4.38 -35.25 4.85
CA VAL A 412 -4.49 -33.87 4.34
C VAL A 412 -3.21 -33.07 4.62
N ARG A 413 -2.57 -33.27 5.77
CA ARG A 413 -1.27 -32.65 6.06
C ARG A 413 -0.18 -33.08 5.06
N LYS A 414 -0.14 -34.36 4.68
CA LYS A 414 0.82 -34.83 3.66
C LYS A 414 0.56 -34.18 2.30
N ASP A 415 -0.71 -33.99 1.95
CA ASP A 415 -1.11 -33.26 0.73
C ASP A 415 -0.70 -31.79 0.80
N TRP A 416 -0.88 -31.12 1.95
CA TRP A 416 -0.36 -29.77 2.19
C TRP A 416 1.14 -29.70 1.97
N THR A 417 1.91 -30.56 2.65
CA THR A 417 3.37 -30.59 2.52
C THR A 417 3.81 -30.80 1.07
N ARG A 418 3.09 -31.59 0.29
CA ARG A 418 3.38 -31.80 -1.14
C ARG A 418 3.04 -30.56 -1.98
N ALA A 419 1.89 -29.93 -1.72
CA ALA A 419 1.45 -28.73 -2.43
C ALA A 419 2.37 -27.52 -2.16
N THR A 420 2.97 -27.47 -0.96
CA THR A 420 3.90 -26.42 -0.54
C THR A 420 5.38 -26.85 -0.64
N ALA A 421 5.69 -28.00 -1.23
CA ALA A 421 7.06 -28.45 -1.44
C ALA A 421 7.60 -27.92 -2.77
N GLY A 422 8.22 -26.73 -2.74
CA GLY A 422 8.86 -26.11 -3.88
C GLY A 422 9.32 -24.70 -3.52
N GLY A 423 10.63 -24.52 -3.33
CA GLY A 423 11.22 -23.28 -2.85
C GLY A 423 11.07 -22.12 -3.82
N ASN A 424 9.94 -21.42 -3.75
CA ASN A 424 9.82 -19.99 -4.05
C ASN A 424 8.51 -19.40 -3.50
N ASP A 425 8.01 -19.90 -2.35
CA ASP A 425 6.79 -19.40 -1.67
C ASP A 425 6.85 -17.88 -1.37
N LYS A 426 8.04 -17.27 -1.41
CA LYS A 426 8.23 -15.83 -1.27
C LYS A 426 7.88 -15.03 -2.55
N LYS A 427 7.58 -15.69 -3.68
CA LYS A 427 7.33 -15.09 -5.00
C LYS A 427 6.06 -15.58 -5.72
N ALA A 428 5.35 -16.59 -5.21
CA ALA A 428 4.09 -17.03 -5.84
C ALA A 428 3.04 -15.93 -5.73
N LYS A 429 2.62 -15.34 -6.86
CA LYS A 429 1.54 -14.34 -6.93
C LYS A 429 0.21 -15.01 -6.54
N GLY A 430 -0.72 -14.24 -5.97
CA GLY A 430 -1.89 -14.73 -5.23
C GLY A 430 -2.73 -15.82 -5.90
N THR A 431 -2.88 -15.79 -7.22
CA THR A 431 -3.63 -16.79 -8.00
C THR A 431 -3.01 -18.19 -7.94
N GLU A 432 -1.68 -18.29 -8.03
CA GLU A 432 -0.94 -19.57 -7.97
C GLU A 432 -1.03 -20.18 -6.56
N TRP A 433 -0.96 -19.33 -5.53
CA TRP A 433 -1.09 -19.77 -4.13
C TRP A 433 -2.49 -20.29 -3.83
N ARG A 434 -3.54 -19.59 -4.29
CA ARG A 434 -4.93 -20.02 -4.15
C ARG A 434 -5.18 -21.38 -4.80
N ALA A 435 -4.65 -21.61 -5.99
CA ALA A 435 -4.77 -22.88 -6.70
C ALA A 435 -4.14 -24.07 -5.96
N LYS A 436 -3.09 -23.83 -5.16
CA LYS A 436 -2.44 -24.85 -4.31
C LYS A 436 -3.24 -25.13 -3.04
N VAL A 437 -3.70 -24.09 -2.35
CA VAL A 437 -4.36 -24.21 -1.03
C VAL A 437 -5.80 -24.69 -1.13
N GLY A 438 -6.56 -24.23 -2.13
CA GLY A 438 -7.99 -24.53 -2.30
C GLY A 438 -8.32 -26.03 -2.31
N PRO A 439 -7.66 -26.86 -3.15
CA PRO A 439 -7.92 -28.31 -3.20
C PRO A 439 -7.59 -29.03 -1.89
N VAL A 440 -6.56 -28.59 -1.16
CA VAL A 440 -6.21 -29.16 0.15
C VAL A 440 -7.30 -28.83 1.18
N TYR A 441 -7.83 -27.61 1.14
CA TYR A 441 -8.92 -27.19 2.01
C TYR A 441 -10.23 -27.94 1.75
N GLN A 442 -10.55 -28.25 0.48
CA GLN A 442 -11.71 -29.09 0.17
C GLN A 442 -11.60 -30.49 0.78
N LYS A 443 -10.40 -31.10 0.73
CA LYS A 443 -10.14 -32.38 1.40
C LYS A 443 -10.25 -32.27 2.92
N TRP A 444 -9.79 -31.16 3.50
CA TRP A 444 -9.97 -30.86 4.93
C TRP A 444 -11.46 -30.80 5.33
N CYS A 445 -12.28 -30.08 4.57
CA CYS A 445 -13.73 -29.96 4.81
C CYS A 445 -14.46 -31.29 4.61
N SER A 446 -13.91 -32.20 3.78
CA SER A 446 -14.48 -33.54 3.53
C SER A 446 -14.22 -34.54 4.66
N ILE A 447 -13.48 -34.17 5.71
CA ILE A 447 -13.25 -35.03 6.88
C ILE A 447 -14.54 -35.06 7.72
N VAL A 448 -15.24 -36.19 7.72
CA VAL A 448 -16.51 -36.43 8.45
C VAL A 448 -16.39 -37.57 9.49
N PRO A 449 -17.26 -37.63 10.52
CA PRO A 449 -17.18 -38.66 11.55
C PRO A 449 -17.40 -40.07 10.99
N SER A 450 -16.57 -41.02 11.43
CA SER A 450 -16.65 -42.43 11.01
C SER A 450 -17.68 -43.22 11.81
N VAL A 451 -18.99 -43.11 11.49
CA VAL A 451 -20.02 -43.93 12.14
C VAL A 451 -21.03 -44.50 11.13
N GLU A 452 -21.10 -45.83 10.99
CA GLU A 452 -22.02 -46.58 10.11
C GLU A 452 -23.50 -46.36 10.45
N MET A 453 -24.24 -45.55 9.68
CA MET A 453 -25.67 -45.27 9.90
C MET A 453 -26.52 -46.53 10.12
N THR A 454 -27.00 -46.74 11.35
CA THR A 454 -28.02 -47.73 11.69
C THR A 454 -29.20 -46.94 12.27
N PRO A 455 -30.42 -47.04 11.71
CA PRO A 455 -31.57 -46.25 12.15
C PRO A 455 -31.92 -46.50 13.62
N GLY A 456 -32.29 -45.45 14.36
CA GLY A 456 -32.98 -45.56 15.66
C GLY A 456 -32.15 -45.43 16.95
N LYS A 457 -30.84 -45.18 16.89
CA LYS A 457 -30.04 -44.77 18.07
C LYS A 457 -29.47 -43.39 17.82
N MET A 458 -29.86 -42.38 18.59
CA MET A 458 -29.31 -41.02 18.52
C MET A 458 -27.80 -41.10 18.82
N ARG A 459 -26.94 -40.66 17.90
CA ARG A 459 -25.50 -40.97 17.93
C ARG A 459 -24.63 -39.76 18.25
N PRO A 460 -23.45 -39.97 18.85
CA PRO A 460 -22.43 -38.94 19.01
C PRO A 460 -22.10 -38.19 17.70
N ALA A 461 -22.18 -38.84 16.54
CA ALA A 461 -21.91 -38.21 15.25
C ALA A 461 -22.89 -37.06 14.93
N THR A 462 -24.19 -37.27 15.09
CA THR A 462 -25.23 -36.27 14.79
C THR A 462 -25.18 -35.08 15.74
N MET A 463 -24.74 -35.30 16.99
CA MET A 463 -24.49 -34.23 17.96
C MET A 463 -23.22 -33.43 17.63
N LEU A 464 -22.22 -34.06 17.00
CA LEU A 464 -20.98 -33.41 16.59
C LEU A 464 -21.17 -32.60 15.32
N THR A 465 -21.83 -33.15 14.30
CA THR A 465 -22.01 -32.48 13.01
C THR A 465 -23.04 -31.36 13.06
N GLN A 466 -24.04 -31.47 13.95
CA GLN A 466 -25.09 -30.46 14.10
C GLN A 466 -25.73 -30.08 12.76
N ASP A 467 -26.21 -31.07 12.00
CA ASP A 467 -26.68 -30.94 10.61
C ASP A 467 -27.79 -29.89 10.37
N PHE A 468 -28.39 -29.36 11.43
CA PHE A 468 -29.33 -28.25 11.38
C PHE A 468 -28.65 -26.88 11.15
N LEU A 469 -27.33 -26.79 11.34
CA LEU A 469 -26.54 -25.60 11.01
C LEU A 469 -26.16 -25.62 9.52
N PRO A 470 -26.25 -24.47 8.82
CA PRO A 470 -25.81 -24.40 7.43
C PRO A 470 -24.28 -24.53 7.35
N GLY A 471 -23.83 -25.66 6.81
CA GLY A 471 -22.42 -25.97 6.62
C GLY A 471 -21.67 -26.41 7.88
N ASP A 472 -20.42 -26.83 7.72
CA ASP A 472 -19.57 -27.38 8.79
C ASP A 472 -18.75 -26.30 9.53
N LEU A 473 -19.13 -25.02 9.42
CA LEU A 473 -18.25 -23.91 9.83
C LEU A 473 -18.24 -23.64 11.34
N HIS A 474 -19.32 -23.98 12.04
CA HIS A 474 -19.49 -23.75 13.48
C HIS A 474 -19.87 -25.01 14.24
N SER A 475 -19.75 -26.17 13.59
CA SER A 475 -20.12 -27.45 14.19
C SER A 475 -19.15 -27.83 15.30
N GLN A 476 -19.63 -28.55 16.30
CA GLN A 476 -18.78 -29.18 17.32
C GLN A 476 -17.71 -30.09 16.69
N TRP A 477 -18.03 -30.70 15.55
CA TRP A 477 -17.11 -31.51 14.76
C TRP A 477 -15.94 -30.70 14.22
N ALA A 478 -16.19 -29.52 13.65
CA ALA A 478 -15.14 -28.68 13.10
C ALA A 478 -14.21 -28.13 14.19
N LEU A 479 -14.74 -27.78 15.36
CA LEU A 479 -13.95 -27.39 16.54
C LEU A 479 -13.09 -28.56 17.05
N LEU A 480 -13.66 -29.77 17.12
CA LEU A 480 -12.91 -30.98 17.47
C LEU A 480 -11.80 -31.28 16.45
N ARG A 481 -12.10 -31.17 15.14
CA ARG A 481 -11.13 -31.37 14.05
C ARG A 481 -9.99 -30.37 14.14
N ALA A 482 -10.29 -29.09 14.35
CA ALA A 482 -9.30 -28.02 14.53
C ALA A 482 -8.41 -28.25 15.75
N SER A 483 -9.01 -28.53 16.91
CA SER A 483 -8.30 -28.77 18.17
C SER A 483 -7.40 -30.02 18.10
N THR A 484 -7.90 -31.08 17.44
CA THR A 484 -7.12 -32.31 17.21
C THR A 484 -5.93 -32.04 16.29
N ALA A 485 -6.13 -31.32 15.19
CA ALA A 485 -5.03 -30.96 14.28
C ALA A 485 -3.97 -30.11 15.00
N TYR A 486 -4.39 -29.14 15.81
CA TYR A 486 -3.47 -28.31 16.61
C TYR A 486 -2.68 -29.15 17.63
N LYS A 487 -3.29 -30.18 18.23
CA LYS A 487 -2.63 -31.10 19.17
C LYS A 487 -1.55 -31.98 18.52
N TYR A 488 -1.71 -32.39 17.27
CA TYR A 488 -0.80 -33.35 16.62
C TYR A 488 0.18 -32.72 15.64
N HIS A 489 -0.07 -31.49 15.19
CA HIS A 489 0.76 -30.83 14.17
C HIS A 489 1.24 -29.46 14.63
N LYS A 490 2.52 -29.18 14.36
CA LYS A 490 3.21 -27.93 14.76
C LYS A 490 3.48 -27.00 13.58
N SER A 491 2.91 -27.28 12.41
CA SER A 491 3.15 -26.56 11.15
C SER A 491 2.06 -25.54 10.85
N ASN A 492 2.39 -24.51 10.06
CA ASN A 492 1.45 -23.48 9.59
C ASN A 492 0.20 -24.05 8.87
N PHE A 493 0.30 -25.27 8.33
CA PHE A 493 -0.85 -26.08 7.89
C PHE A 493 -2.09 -25.94 8.76
N VAL A 494 -1.96 -26.07 10.09
CA VAL A 494 -3.11 -26.05 10.98
C VAL A 494 -3.79 -24.68 10.96
N TRP A 495 -3.00 -23.60 10.94
CA TRP A 495 -3.51 -22.24 10.88
C TRP A 495 -4.23 -21.99 9.55
N HIS A 496 -3.65 -22.39 8.42
CA HIS A 496 -4.31 -22.21 7.12
C HIS A 496 -5.58 -23.03 6.95
N MET A 497 -5.70 -24.22 7.55
CA MET A 497 -6.91 -25.04 7.43
C MET A 497 -7.96 -24.72 8.50
N ALA A 498 -7.52 -24.30 9.68
CA ALA A 498 -8.38 -24.26 10.87
C ALA A 498 -8.35 -22.92 11.61
N GLY A 499 -7.67 -21.89 11.12
CA GLY A 499 -7.45 -20.61 11.81
C GLY A 499 -8.73 -19.99 12.38
N ARG A 500 -9.81 -19.95 11.60
CA ARG A 500 -11.13 -19.48 12.01
C ARG A 500 -11.72 -20.28 13.18
N HIS A 501 -11.57 -21.59 13.16
CA HIS A 501 -12.03 -22.47 14.24
C HIS A 501 -11.15 -22.35 15.48
N LEU A 502 -9.84 -22.16 15.32
CA LEU A 502 -8.92 -21.90 16.43
C LEU A 502 -9.22 -20.55 17.10
N ALA A 503 -9.54 -19.52 16.31
CA ALA A 503 -10.06 -18.24 16.77
C ALA A 503 -11.34 -18.43 17.61
N GLU A 504 -12.30 -19.20 17.12
CA GLU A 504 -13.52 -19.49 17.86
C GLU A 504 -13.26 -20.22 19.19
N ILE A 505 -12.39 -21.24 19.18
CA ILE A 505 -11.99 -21.95 20.41
C ILE A 505 -11.35 -20.95 21.39
N LYS A 506 -10.41 -20.12 20.92
CA LYS A 506 -9.72 -19.16 21.77
C LYS A 506 -10.69 -18.16 22.40
N ALA A 507 -11.59 -17.59 21.61
CA ALA A 507 -12.57 -16.62 22.08
C ALA A 507 -13.49 -17.22 23.16
N ARG A 508 -13.93 -18.47 22.97
CA ARG A 508 -14.73 -19.20 23.98
C ARG A 508 -13.95 -19.42 25.28
N MET A 509 -12.70 -19.89 25.20
CA MET A 509 -11.88 -20.18 26.38
C MET A 509 -11.48 -18.92 27.16
N VAL A 510 -11.15 -17.84 26.46
CA VAL A 510 -10.79 -16.55 27.07
C VAL A 510 -12.02 -15.92 27.74
N SER A 511 -13.15 -15.87 27.05
CA SER A 511 -14.40 -15.29 27.59
C SER A 511 -14.88 -16.05 28.82
N ALA A 512 -14.82 -17.39 28.79
CA ALA A 512 -15.21 -18.22 29.93
C ALA A 512 -14.36 -17.93 31.18
N ARG A 513 -13.04 -17.72 31.02
CA ARG A 513 -12.17 -17.31 32.15
C ARG A 513 -12.50 -15.92 32.69
N ALA A 514 -12.98 -15.02 31.84
CA ALA A 514 -13.42 -13.68 32.22
C ALA A 514 -14.86 -13.64 32.78
N GLY A 515 -15.55 -14.79 32.87
CA GLY A 515 -16.92 -14.87 33.38
C GLY A 515 -18.00 -14.42 32.38
N GLY A 516 -17.68 -14.37 31.08
CA GLY A 516 -18.59 -13.93 30.01
C GLY A 516 -18.67 -14.90 28.83
N ALA A 517 -19.43 -14.51 27.81
CA ALA A 517 -19.54 -15.21 26.53
C ALA A 517 -19.02 -14.33 25.39
N PRO A 518 -18.41 -14.90 24.34
CA PRO A 518 -17.97 -14.13 23.18
C PRO A 518 -19.17 -13.58 22.39
N VAL A 519 -19.00 -12.41 21.79
CA VAL A 519 -19.99 -11.80 20.90
C VAL A 519 -19.68 -12.24 19.46
N LEU A 520 -20.66 -12.87 18.80
CA LEU A 520 -20.54 -13.28 17.40
C LEU A 520 -21.03 -12.17 16.48
N LEU A 521 -20.17 -11.76 15.54
CA LEU A 521 -20.51 -10.80 14.49
C LEU A 521 -20.72 -11.53 13.16
N VAL A 522 -21.76 -11.13 12.42
CA VAL A 522 -21.91 -11.53 11.02
C VAL A 522 -20.85 -10.84 10.14
N PRO A 523 -20.50 -11.39 8.97
CA PRO A 523 -19.40 -10.86 8.14
C PRO A 523 -19.51 -9.36 7.83
N GLU A 524 -20.70 -8.86 7.51
CA GLU A 524 -20.93 -7.44 7.22
C GLU A 524 -20.65 -6.54 8.43
N LEU A 525 -21.14 -6.92 9.61
CA LEU A 525 -20.88 -6.18 10.85
C LEU A 525 -19.43 -6.29 11.30
N TYR A 526 -18.78 -7.43 11.06
CA TYR A 526 -17.34 -7.58 11.29
C TYR A 526 -16.53 -6.66 10.38
N ALA A 527 -16.89 -6.58 9.11
CA ALA A 527 -16.21 -5.70 8.14
C ALA A 527 -16.39 -4.22 8.51
N ALA A 528 -17.57 -3.82 8.98
CA ALA A 528 -17.85 -2.46 9.44
C ALA A 528 -17.21 -2.11 10.80
N ALA A 529 -16.82 -3.11 11.61
CA ALA A 529 -16.26 -2.88 12.93
C ALA A 529 -14.82 -2.34 12.88
N THR A 530 -14.53 -1.31 13.67
CA THR A 530 -13.19 -0.73 13.84
C THR A 530 -12.85 -0.55 15.32
N VAL A 531 -11.59 -0.27 15.62
CA VAL A 531 -11.17 0.08 16.98
C VAL A 531 -11.69 1.47 17.35
N ASP A 532 -12.28 1.59 18.55
CA ASP A 532 -12.63 2.88 19.13
C ASP A 532 -11.40 3.51 19.78
N LYS A 533 -10.81 4.51 19.12
CA LYS A 533 -9.62 5.23 19.60
C LYS A 533 -9.82 5.85 20.98
N LYS A 534 -11.02 6.37 21.29
CA LYS A 534 -11.31 6.97 22.61
C LYS A 534 -11.30 5.90 23.69
N TYR A 535 -11.90 4.74 23.41
CA TYR A 535 -11.84 3.60 24.30
C TYR A 535 -10.40 3.13 24.54
N VAL A 536 -9.57 3.00 23.51
CA VAL A 536 -8.17 2.57 23.65
C VAL A 536 -7.36 3.53 24.52
N ARG A 537 -7.51 4.85 24.31
CA ARG A 537 -6.84 5.87 25.14
C ARG A 537 -7.25 5.77 26.61
N LEU A 538 -8.54 5.66 26.90
CA LEU A 538 -9.06 5.51 28.27
C LEU A 538 -8.62 4.18 28.91
N TRP A 539 -8.61 3.10 28.13
CA TRP A 539 -8.16 1.78 28.55
C TRP A 539 -6.67 1.76 28.92
N ALA A 540 -5.83 2.46 28.15
CA ALA A 540 -4.40 2.57 28.42
C ALA A 540 -4.14 3.42 29.68
N ALA A 541 -4.83 4.56 29.81
CA ALA A 541 -4.68 5.46 30.96
C ALA A 541 -5.06 4.79 32.30
N THR A 542 -6.06 3.92 32.30
CA THR A 542 -6.53 3.21 33.52
C THR A 542 -5.64 2.05 33.95
N ARG A 543 -4.81 1.49 33.06
CA ARG A 543 -3.90 0.36 33.36
C ARG A 543 -2.45 0.77 33.57
N HIS A 544 -2.05 1.93 33.06
CA HIS A 544 -0.74 2.53 33.27
C HIS A 544 -0.85 3.70 34.25
N GLU A 545 -1.05 3.43 35.55
CA GLU A 545 -0.86 4.47 36.58
C GLU A 545 0.60 4.97 36.52
N GLY A 546 0.81 6.15 35.93
CA GLY A 546 2.04 6.96 36.15
C GLY A 546 3.08 7.04 35.02
N LYS A 547 2.82 6.59 33.79
CA LYS A 547 3.65 6.95 32.62
C LYS A 547 2.79 7.52 31.50
N SER A 548 2.80 8.84 31.38
CA SER A 548 2.37 9.54 30.17
C SER A 548 3.25 9.09 29.00
N LEU A 549 2.69 8.28 28.11
CA LEU A 549 3.24 8.02 26.79
C LEU A 549 2.91 9.19 25.86
N PRO A 550 3.75 9.47 24.85
CA PRO A 550 3.48 10.53 23.88
C PRO A 550 2.13 10.29 23.19
N ASP A 551 1.43 11.38 22.93
CA ASP A 551 0.13 11.39 22.26
C ASP A 551 0.21 10.51 21.00
N SER A 552 -0.62 9.48 20.90
CA SER A 552 -0.95 8.90 19.59
C SER A 552 -1.87 9.90 18.89
N GLY A 553 -1.24 11.00 18.49
CA GLY A 553 -1.83 12.19 17.90
C GLY A 553 -2.61 11.80 16.66
N GLY A 554 -3.91 11.71 16.85
CA GLY A 554 -4.89 12.07 15.84
C GLY A 554 -5.88 12.96 16.57
N PRO A 555 -5.89 14.28 16.30
CA PRO A 555 -7.01 15.12 16.70
C PRO A 555 -8.26 14.59 16.03
N GLY A 556 -9.41 14.77 16.68
CA GLY A 556 -10.69 14.34 16.14
C GLY A 556 -10.99 15.03 14.81
N GLY A 557 -10.77 14.30 13.72
CA GLY A 557 -11.70 14.24 12.60
C GLY A 557 -12.47 12.93 12.73
N GLU A 558 -13.79 13.01 12.68
CA GLU A 558 -14.53 11.99 11.94
C GLU A 558 -13.89 11.93 10.55
N ASP A 559 -13.85 10.75 9.94
CA ASP A 559 -13.21 10.51 8.63
C ASP A 559 -11.70 10.23 8.69
N GLY A 560 -11.39 9.01 9.18
CA GLY A 560 -10.15 8.33 8.77
C GLY A 560 -10.30 7.87 7.33
N GLU A 561 -10.12 8.81 6.40
CA GLU A 561 -10.00 8.58 4.96
C GLU A 561 -8.54 8.77 4.51
N ASP A 562 -8.23 8.22 3.33
CA ASP A 562 -7.08 8.31 2.43
C ASP A 562 -5.66 7.94 2.91
N TYR A 563 -5.31 6.67 2.67
CA TYR A 563 -4.13 6.38 1.86
C TYR A 563 -4.56 6.48 0.39
N ASP A 564 -4.47 7.66 -0.20
CA ASP A 564 -4.46 7.76 -1.66
C ASP A 564 -3.08 7.23 -2.09
N ASP A 565 -3.00 5.94 -2.43
CA ASP A 565 -2.03 5.43 -3.40
C ASP A 565 -2.44 5.94 -4.81
N ASP A 566 -2.67 7.24 -4.96
CA ASP A 566 -2.68 7.94 -6.26
C ASP A 566 -1.21 8.31 -6.61
N ASP A 567 -0.30 7.37 -6.40
CA ASP A 567 0.87 7.26 -7.27
C ASP A 567 0.30 6.65 -8.57
N ASP A 568 -0.24 7.50 -9.44
CA ASP A 568 -0.48 7.20 -10.86
C ASP A 568 0.90 6.90 -11.50
N ASP A 569 1.46 5.74 -11.18
CA ASP A 569 2.29 4.99 -12.11
C ASP A 569 1.29 4.37 -13.10
N ASP A 570 1.01 5.08 -14.21
CA ASP A 570 0.34 4.56 -15.40
C ASP A 570 1.15 3.37 -15.96
N ASP A 571 1.05 2.21 -15.32
CA ASP A 571 1.34 0.90 -15.89
C ASP A 571 0.01 0.28 -16.30
N ASP A 572 -0.37 0.50 -17.56
CA ASP A 572 -1.44 -0.19 -18.28
C ASP A 572 -1.19 -1.72 -18.26
N ASP A 573 -1.65 -2.42 -17.22
CA ASP A 573 -1.84 -3.88 -17.23
C ASP A 573 -3.28 -4.18 -17.72
N ASP A 574 -3.41 -4.29 -19.05
CA ASP A 574 -4.59 -4.84 -19.74
C ASP A 574 -4.78 -6.34 -19.41
N GLU A 575 -5.64 -6.65 -18.44
CA GLU A 575 -6.32 -7.97 -18.36
C GLU A 575 -7.84 -7.79 -18.21
N LEU A 576 -8.49 -7.40 -19.31
CA LEU A 576 -9.95 -7.53 -19.50
C LEU A 576 -10.25 -8.66 -20.49
N PHE A 577 -10.47 -9.87 -19.98
CA PHE A 577 -11.38 -10.83 -20.62
C PHE A 577 -12.19 -11.55 -19.54
N GLY A 578 -13.34 -10.96 -19.22
CA GLY A 578 -14.45 -11.65 -18.56
C GLY A 578 -15.29 -12.39 -19.59
N ASP A 579 -15.47 -13.68 -19.31
CA ASP A 579 -16.55 -14.60 -19.65
C ASP A 579 -17.50 -14.26 -20.81
N GLU A 580 -17.51 -15.19 -21.78
CA GLU A 580 -18.47 -15.31 -22.88
C GLU A 580 -19.90 -15.46 -22.36
N ASP A 581 -20.66 -14.36 -22.32
CA ASP A 581 -22.12 -14.44 -22.29
C ASP A 581 -22.65 -14.74 -23.70
N THR A 582 -23.32 -15.89 -23.78
CA THR A 582 -23.93 -16.47 -24.97
C THR A 582 -25.11 -15.61 -25.42
N ILE A 583 -24.95 -14.83 -26.49
CA ILE A 583 -26.06 -14.15 -27.16
C ILE A 583 -26.84 -15.20 -27.98
N VAL A 584 -28.01 -15.59 -27.46
CA VAL A 584 -29.01 -16.37 -28.19
C VAL A 584 -29.82 -15.42 -29.08
N TYR A 585 -29.73 -15.61 -30.40
CA TYR A 585 -30.58 -14.95 -31.38
C TYR A 585 -32.02 -15.47 -31.26
N HIS A 586 -32.98 -14.57 -31.04
CA HIS A 586 -34.39 -14.83 -31.28
C HIS A 586 -34.80 -14.16 -32.58
N ASP A 587 -35.06 -14.99 -33.59
CA ASP A 587 -35.72 -14.64 -34.84
C ASP A 587 -37.18 -14.27 -34.57
N GLU A 588 -37.62 -13.08 -35.01
CA GLU A 588 -39.03 -12.80 -35.25
C GLU A 588 -39.23 -12.36 -36.71
N ASP A 589 -39.66 -13.33 -37.52
CA ASP A 589 -40.22 -13.14 -38.85
C ASP A 589 -41.56 -12.38 -38.75
N GLY A 590 -41.56 -11.12 -39.19
CA GLY A 590 -42.77 -10.35 -39.44
C GLY A 590 -43.32 -10.60 -40.84
N TYR A 591 -44.33 -11.47 -40.95
CA TYR A 591 -45.14 -11.67 -42.16
C TYR A 591 -46.19 -10.55 -42.33
N ALA A 592 -46.32 -10.05 -43.55
CA ALA A 592 -47.29 -9.03 -43.96
C ALA A 592 -48.63 -9.62 -44.43
N GLY A 593 -49.73 -9.09 -43.87
CA GLY A 593 -51.07 -8.92 -44.47
C GLY A 593 -51.93 -10.17 -44.76
N PRO A 594 -53.25 -10.01 -45.01
CA PRO A 594 -54.04 -8.78 -45.18
C PRO A 594 -54.92 -8.39 -43.98
#